data_AF-A0A8H1L587-F1
#
_entry.id   AF-A0A8H1L587-F1
#
_cell.length_a   1.000
_cell.length_b   1.000
_cell.length_c   1.000
_cell.angle_alpha   90.00
_cell.angle_beta   90.00
_cell.angle_gamma   90.00
#
_symmetry.space_group_name_H-M   'P 1'
#
loop_
_entity.id
_entity.type
_entity.pdbx_description
1 polymer ?
#
loop_
_entity_poly.entity_id
_entity_poly.type
_entity_poly.pdbx_seq_one_letter_code
_entity_poly.pdbx_strand_id
1 'polypeptide(L)'
;MNEAMIGLITGLLAALVALGTTIWTDVRAERRQELSQRAQWTHDRRRDAYLAFSKAARAFVPLSEGLFLLFERANAANATTTTPELEPDADGIRWVLYETWHETLLSGELAEPGWQWKEAAPELLQDLTTAYDGVELEGPPEIAQVAYTVVAMAQRLLVGMPLFEMEEKEQAEIDEDGRRAGPDAWTLLREDVRAYFEAFYEFRREARALLEQSG
;
A
#
# COMPACT_ATOMS: atom_id res chain seq x y z
N MET A 1 -22.35 -27.48 73.27
CA MET A 1 -21.93 -27.58 71.86
C MET A 1 -20.49 -27.06 71.82
N ASN A 2 -19.51 -27.97 71.71
CA ASN A 2 -18.12 -27.70 72.10
C ASN A 2 -17.43 -26.72 71.15
N GLU A 3 -16.66 -25.76 71.69
CA GLU A 3 -15.83 -24.80 70.95
C GLU A 3 -14.92 -25.48 69.92
N ALA A 4 -14.45 -26.70 70.22
CA ALA A 4 -13.68 -27.54 69.31
C ALA A 4 -14.42 -27.87 68.00
N MET A 5 -15.74 -28.06 68.04
CA MET A 5 -16.56 -28.37 66.87
C MET A 5 -16.82 -27.12 66.02
N ILE A 6 -16.93 -25.95 66.66
CA ILE A 6 -17.05 -24.67 65.95
C ILE A 6 -15.74 -24.37 65.20
N GLY A 7 -14.59 -24.51 65.86
CA GLY A 7 -13.27 -24.31 65.23
C GLY A 7 -12.97 -25.24 64.05
N LEU A 8 -13.46 -26.48 64.11
CA LEU A 8 -13.29 -27.46 63.03
C LEU A 8 -14.15 -27.10 61.80
N ILE A 9 -15.37 -26.58 62.01
CA ILE A 9 -16.25 -26.11 60.94
C ILE A 9 -15.71 -24.83 60.28
N THR A 10 -15.22 -23.86 61.07
CA THR A 10 -14.61 -22.64 60.49
C THR A 10 -13.31 -22.92 59.75
N GLY A 11 -12.46 -23.82 60.25
CA GLY A 11 -11.23 -24.21 59.55
C GLY A 11 -11.52 -24.91 58.21
N LEU A 12 -12.55 -25.75 58.16
CA LEU A 12 -12.95 -26.47 56.94
C LEU A 12 -13.60 -25.54 55.90
N LEU A 13 -14.41 -24.57 56.35
CA LEU A 13 -14.94 -23.52 55.48
C LEU A 13 -13.84 -22.61 54.92
N ALA A 14 -12.85 -22.21 55.74
CA ALA A 14 -11.72 -21.40 55.29
C ALA A 14 -10.87 -22.15 54.25
N ALA A 15 -10.63 -23.45 54.45
CA ALA A 15 -9.92 -24.29 53.49
C ALA A 15 -10.67 -24.45 52.16
N LEU A 16 -12.00 -24.62 52.20
CA LEU A 16 -12.84 -24.70 51.00
C LEU A 16 -12.89 -23.39 50.22
N VAL A 17 -12.95 -22.25 50.92
CA VAL A 17 -12.89 -20.91 50.29
C VAL A 17 -11.52 -20.68 49.66
N ALA A 18 -10.43 -21.04 50.35
CA ALA A 18 -9.07 -20.92 49.82
C ALA A 18 -8.82 -21.83 48.60
N LEU A 19 -9.38 -23.03 48.58
CA LEU A 19 -9.35 -23.92 47.41
C LEU A 19 -10.20 -23.37 46.26
N GLY A 20 -11.38 -22.82 46.56
CA GLY A 20 -12.23 -22.18 45.56
C GLY A 20 -11.59 -20.95 44.92
N THR A 21 -10.89 -20.12 45.71
CA THR A 21 -10.20 -18.93 45.18
C THR A 21 -8.98 -19.29 44.35
N THR A 22 -8.18 -20.27 44.77
CA THR A 22 -6.99 -20.74 44.01
C THR A 22 -7.37 -21.34 42.66
N ILE A 23 -8.37 -22.24 42.61
CA ILE A 23 -8.87 -22.80 41.34
C ILE A 23 -9.40 -21.69 40.41
N TRP A 24 -10.13 -20.71 40.96
CA TRP A 24 -10.66 -19.62 40.16
C TRP A 24 -9.57 -18.68 39.63
N THR A 25 -8.52 -18.41 40.42
CA THR A 25 -7.38 -17.62 39.95
C THR A 25 -6.57 -18.34 38.89
N ASP A 26 -6.37 -19.65 39.02
CA ASP A 26 -5.61 -20.47 38.08
C ASP A 26 -6.33 -20.56 36.73
N VAL A 27 -7.64 -20.87 36.72
CA VAL A 27 -8.45 -20.89 35.49
C VAL A 27 -8.47 -19.51 34.81
N ARG A 28 -8.47 -18.42 35.59
CA ARG A 28 -8.44 -17.06 35.05
C ARG A 28 -7.05 -16.69 34.51
N ALA A 29 -5.98 -17.19 35.12
CA ALA A 29 -4.61 -17.01 34.66
C ALA A 29 -4.37 -17.78 33.36
N GLU A 30 -4.78 -19.05 33.29
CA GLU A 30 -4.72 -19.88 32.08
C GLU A 30 -5.48 -19.23 30.91
N ARG A 31 -6.72 -18.78 31.13
CA ARG A 31 -7.47 -18.07 30.07
C ARG A 31 -6.80 -16.79 29.61
N ARG A 32 -6.21 -16.01 30.51
CA ARG A 32 -5.46 -14.80 30.13
C ARG A 32 -4.22 -15.15 29.32
N GLN A 33 -3.54 -16.24 29.68
CA GLN A 33 -2.36 -16.74 28.98
C GLN A 33 -2.73 -17.29 27.59
N GLU A 34 -3.83 -18.01 27.46
CA GLU A 34 -4.35 -18.45 26.15
C GLU A 34 -4.73 -17.27 25.26
N LEU A 35 -5.39 -16.25 25.82
CA LEU A 35 -5.75 -15.05 25.07
C LEU A 35 -4.51 -14.26 24.63
N SER A 36 -3.49 -14.11 25.48
CA SER A 36 -2.26 -13.43 25.11
C SER A 36 -1.45 -14.22 24.08
N GLN A 37 -1.40 -15.56 24.18
CA GLN A 37 -0.77 -16.40 23.17
C GLN A 37 -1.48 -16.32 21.82
N ARG A 38 -2.83 -16.32 21.81
CA ARG A 38 -3.60 -16.14 20.58
C ARG A 38 -3.41 -14.76 19.97
N ALA A 39 -3.38 -13.71 20.80
CA ALA A 39 -3.13 -12.35 20.33
C ALA A 39 -1.72 -12.24 19.71
N GLN A 40 -0.70 -12.79 20.38
CA GLN A 40 0.67 -12.83 19.87
C GLN A 40 0.78 -13.62 18.56
N TRP A 41 0.13 -14.79 18.49
CA TRP A 41 0.14 -15.61 17.28
C TRP A 41 -0.50 -14.88 16.09
N THR A 42 -1.63 -14.20 16.30
CA THR A 42 -2.26 -13.37 15.27
C THR A 42 -1.37 -12.19 14.86
N HIS A 43 -0.71 -11.54 15.82
CA HIS A 43 0.25 -10.46 15.55
C HIS A 43 1.42 -10.95 14.67
N ASP A 44 2.04 -12.07 15.05
CA ASP A 44 3.17 -12.64 14.32
C ASP A 44 2.77 -13.05 12.90
N ARG A 45 1.60 -13.67 12.71
CA ARG A 45 1.08 -14.03 11.37
C ARG A 45 0.85 -12.82 10.48
N ARG A 46 0.24 -11.75 11.03
CA ARG A 46 0.06 -10.49 10.29
C ARG A 46 1.38 -9.86 9.91
N ARG A 47 2.32 -9.83 10.84
CA ARG A 47 3.67 -9.30 10.62
C ARG A 47 4.35 -10.03 9.47
N ASP A 48 4.33 -11.36 9.48
CA ASP A 48 4.94 -12.19 8.44
C ASP A 48 4.29 -11.95 7.08
N ALA A 49 2.94 -11.91 7.02
CA ALA A 49 2.20 -11.59 5.81
C ALA A 49 2.56 -10.21 5.24
N TYR A 50 2.59 -9.17 6.09
CA TYR A 50 2.88 -7.79 5.65
C TYR A 50 4.33 -7.62 5.19
N LEU A 51 5.27 -8.33 5.83
CA LEU A 51 6.68 -8.34 5.41
C LEU A 51 6.88 -9.07 4.09
N ALA A 52 6.22 -10.21 3.90
CA ALA A 52 6.24 -10.95 2.64
C ALA A 52 5.71 -10.09 1.48
N PHE A 53 4.54 -9.47 1.68
CA PHE A 53 3.96 -8.56 0.69
C PHE A 53 4.86 -7.37 0.40
N SER A 54 5.40 -6.71 1.44
CA SER A 54 6.31 -5.58 1.27
C SER A 54 7.56 -5.94 0.49
N LYS A 55 8.09 -7.15 0.69
CA LYS A 55 9.27 -7.64 -0.02
C LYS A 55 8.94 -7.87 -1.50
N ALA A 56 7.82 -8.53 -1.80
CA ALA A 56 7.39 -8.79 -3.16
C ALA A 56 7.06 -7.48 -3.93
N ALA A 57 6.31 -6.57 -3.31
CA ALA A 57 6.01 -5.26 -3.91
C ALA A 57 7.27 -4.43 -4.13
N ARG A 58 8.26 -4.51 -3.23
CA ARG A 58 9.54 -3.82 -3.44
C ARG A 58 10.33 -4.41 -4.62
N ALA A 59 10.22 -5.70 -4.90
CA ALA A 59 10.88 -6.30 -6.05
C ALA A 59 10.36 -5.76 -7.39
N PHE A 60 9.14 -5.19 -7.40
CA PHE A 60 8.55 -4.47 -8.54
C PHE A 60 9.00 -3.02 -8.72
N VAL A 61 9.59 -2.40 -7.69
CA VAL A 61 10.00 -0.98 -7.75
C VAL A 61 11.01 -0.66 -8.85
N PRO A 62 12.05 -1.48 -9.11
CA PRO A 62 13.06 -1.17 -10.14
C PRO A 62 12.47 -1.03 -11.56
N LEU A 63 11.23 -1.49 -11.77
CA LEU A 63 10.54 -1.49 -13.05
C LEU A 63 9.94 -0.12 -13.39
N SER A 64 9.62 0.64 -12.35
CA SER A 64 8.88 1.89 -12.43
C SER A 64 9.63 3.05 -11.76
N GLU A 65 10.76 2.79 -11.09
CA GLU A 65 11.57 3.78 -10.37
C GLU A 65 12.10 4.89 -11.28
N GLY A 66 12.55 4.57 -12.50
CA GLY A 66 13.02 5.60 -13.44
C GLY A 66 11.91 6.57 -13.86
N LEU A 67 10.73 6.03 -14.19
CA LEU A 67 9.52 6.79 -14.53
C LEU A 67 9.05 7.62 -13.34
N PHE A 68 9.01 7.01 -12.15
CA PHE A 68 8.60 7.66 -10.91
C PHE A 68 9.53 8.80 -10.53
N LEU A 69 10.85 8.59 -10.52
CA LEU A 69 11.83 9.63 -10.18
C LEU A 69 11.80 10.79 -11.17
N LEU A 70 11.60 10.52 -12.46
CA LEU A 70 11.46 11.54 -13.48
C LEU A 70 10.19 12.37 -13.27
N PHE A 71 9.07 11.70 -12.96
CA PHE A 71 7.80 12.36 -12.64
C PHE A 71 7.89 13.20 -11.36
N GLU A 72 8.47 12.68 -10.28
CA GLU A 72 8.68 13.43 -9.03
C GLU A 72 9.59 14.64 -9.22
N ARG A 73 10.65 14.51 -10.01
CA ARG A 73 11.51 15.66 -10.39
C ARG A 73 10.74 16.68 -11.21
N ALA A 74 9.93 16.24 -12.17
CA ALA A 74 9.10 17.14 -12.98
C ALA A 74 8.06 17.88 -12.11
N ASN A 75 7.44 17.22 -11.13
CA ASN A 75 6.52 17.85 -10.19
C ASN A 75 7.23 18.85 -9.27
N ALA A 76 8.39 18.49 -8.74
CA ALA A 76 9.20 19.40 -7.93
C ALA A 76 9.66 20.62 -8.74
N ALA A 77 10.02 20.44 -10.01
CA ALA A 77 10.32 21.54 -10.92
C ALA A 77 9.09 22.43 -11.15
N ASN A 78 7.92 21.85 -11.41
CA ASN A 78 6.68 22.60 -11.59
C ASN A 78 6.34 23.45 -10.34
N ALA A 79 6.40 22.84 -9.15
CA ALA A 79 6.13 23.52 -7.87
C ALA A 79 7.09 24.68 -7.55
N THR A 80 8.27 24.71 -8.18
CA THR A 80 9.31 25.74 -7.97
C THR A 80 9.44 26.68 -9.15
N THR A 81 8.73 26.44 -10.25
CA THR A 81 8.78 27.29 -11.45
C THR A 81 7.87 28.49 -11.26
N THR A 82 8.45 29.69 -11.18
CA THR A 82 7.73 30.93 -11.43
C THR A 82 7.59 31.12 -12.94
N THR A 83 6.39 30.92 -13.49
CA THR A 83 6.12 31.18 -14.91
C THR A 83 6.33 32.68 -15.18
N PRO A 84 7.33 33.08 -15.98
CA PRO A 84 7.53 34.49 -16.30
C PRO A 84 6.40 34.95 -17.23
N GLU A 85 5.63 35.96 -16.81
CA GLU A 85 4.69 36.65 -17.70
C GLU A 85 5.51 37.39 -18.78
N LEU A 86 5.31 37.06 -20.06
CA LEU A 86 5.92 37.84 -21.15
C LEU A 86 5.14 39.15 -21.33
N GLU A 87 5.82 40.17 -21.83
CA GLU A 87 5.14 41.41 -22.20
C GLU A 87 4.11 41.14 -23.31
N PRO A 88 2.92 41.78 -23.25
CA PRO A 88 1.91 41.63 -24.29
C PRO A 88 2.44 42.08 -25.64
N ASP A 89 2.04 41.39 -26.70
CA ASP A 89 2.37 41.80 -28.06
C ASP A 89 1.58 43.05 -28.50
N ALA A 90 1.82 43.51 -29.73
CA ALA A 90 1.23 44.73 -30.29
C ALA A 90 -0.31 44.69 -30.38
N ASP A 91 -0.92 43.50 -30.31
CA ASP A 91 -2.36 43.27 -30.34
C ASP A 91 -2.95 43.09 -28.93
N GLY A 92 -2.13 43.26 -27.88
CA GLY A 92 -2.53 43.08 -26.49
C GLY A 92 -2.65 41.62 -26.06
N ILE A 93 -2.21 40.68 -26.90
CA ILE A 93 -2.22 39.25 -26.60
C ILE A 93 -1.00 38.95 -25.74
N ARG A 94 -1.24 38.39 -24.55
CA ARG A 94 -0.17 37.90 -23.68
C ARG A 94 0.18 36.48 -24.06
N TRP A 95 1.41 36.29 -24.53
CA TRP A 95 1.97 34.96 -24.66
C TRP A 95 2.52 34.53 -23.29
N VAL A 96 2.10 33.37 -22.81
CA VAL A 96 2.73 32.72 -21.66
C VAL A 96 3.66 31.67 -22.24
N LEU A 97 4.96 31.75 -21.93
CA LEU A 97 5.89 30.67 -22.30
C LEU A 97 5.55 29.47 -21.42
N TYR A 98 4.85 28.48 -22.00
CA TYR A 98 4.44 27.27 -21.29
C TYR A 98 5.47 26.14 -21.32
N GLU A 99 6.64 26.31 -21.96
CA GLU A 99 7.73 25.33 -21.82
C GLU A 99 8.32 25.38 -20.40
N THR A 100 7.64 24.69 -19.50
CA THR A 100 8.09 24.50 -18.13
C THR A 100 9.19 23.43 -18.12
N TRP A 101 10.14 23.52 -17.18
CA TRP A 101 11.10 22.43 -16.93
C TRP A 101 10.43 21.07 -16.75
N HIS A 102 9.17 21.07 -16.30
CA HIS A 102 8.28 19.94 -16.25
C HIS A 102 8.04 19.32 -17.65
N GLU A 103 7.64 20.10 -18.67
CA GLU A 103 7.46 19.61 -20.05
C GLU A 103 8.77 19.09 -20.67
N THR A 104 9.91 19.72 -20.38
CA THR A 104 11.23 19.25 -20.84
C THR A 104 11.63 17.93 -20.18
N LEU A 105 11.38 17.78 -18.87
CA LEU A 105 11.66 16.53 -18.16
C LEU A 105 10.72 15.40 -18.59
N LEU A 106 9.46 15.73 -18.91
CA LEU A 106 8.45 14.77 -19.35
C LEU A 106 8.56 14.35 -20.82
N SER A 107 9.21 15.14 -21.67
CA SER A 107 9.46 14.82 -23.09
C SER A 107 10.70 13.94 -23.32
N GLY A 108 11.45 13.59 -22.27
CA GLY A 108 12.56 12.65 -22.39
C GLY A 108 12.07 11.28 -22.85
N GLU A 109 12.68 10.74 -23.91
CA GLU A 109 12.46 9.36 -24.37
C GLU A 109 12.80 8.39 -23.24
N LEU A 110 11.77 7.93 -22.53
CA LEU A 110 11.88 6.84 -21.60
C LEU A 110 11.91 5.55 -22.41
N ALA A 111 13.04 4.86 -22.36
CA ALA A 111 13.14 3.54 -22.97
C ALA A 111 12.12 2.61 -22.30
N GLU A 112 11.35 1.88 -23.12
CA GLU A 112 10.52 0.77 -22.63
C GLU A 112 11.35 -0.13 -21.69
N PRO A 113 10.71 -0.80 -20.71
CA PRO A 113 11.39 -1.80 -19.90
C PRO A 113 12.12 -2.81 -20.80
N GLY A 114 13.44 -2.95 -20.60
CA GLY A 114 14.28 -3.80 -21.43
C GLY A 114 13.86 -5.28 -21.41
N TRP A 115 14.36 -6.10 -22.34
CA TRP A 115 13.96 -7.51 -22.48
C TRP A 115 14.07 -8.35 -21.19
N GLN A 116 15.06 -8.07 -20.34
CA GLN A 116 15.28 -8.73 -19.05
C GLN A 116 14.07 -8.57 -18.11
N TRP A 117 13.34 -7.47 -18.28
CA TRP A 117 12.13 -7.19 -17.55
C TRP A 117 10.96 -8.06 -18.00
N LYS A 118 10.74 -8.16 -19.33
CA LYS A 118 9.67 -8.97 -19.90
C LYS A 118 9.78 -10.45 -19.49
N GLU A 119 11.00 -10.91 -19.20
CA GLU A 119 11.27 -12.25 -18.66
C GLU A 119 11.00 -12.36 -17.14
N ALA A 120 11.45 -11.41 -16.33
CA ALA A 120 11.36 -11.52 -14.86
C ALA A 120 10.02 -11.05 -14.26
N ALA A 121 9.35 -10.08 -14.89
CA ALA A 121 8.16 -9.44 -14.35
C ALA A 121 6.96 -10.40 -14.11
N PRO A 122 6.70 -11.43 -14.94
CA PRO A 122 5.65 -12.42 -14.65
C PRO A 122 5.88 -13.20 -13.35
N GLU A 123 7.12 -13.62 -13.08
CA GLU A 123 7.48 -14.34 -11.85
C GLU A 123 7.33 -13.42 -10.63
N LEU A 124 7.82 -12.18 -10.73
CA LEU A 124 7.61 -11.19 -9.67
C LEU A 124 6.13 -10.94 -9.41
N LEU A 125 5.29 -10.87 -10.46
CA LEU A 125 3.85 -10.68 -10.32
C LEU A 125 3.22 -11.84 -9.56
N GLN A 126 3.61 -13.06 -9.89
CA GLN A 126 3.15 -14.25 -9.19
C GLN A 126 3.54 -14.23 -7.72
N ASP A 127 4.78 -13.83 -7.39
CA ASP A 127 5.24 -13.67 -6.01
C ASP A 127 4.43 -12.61 -5.26
N LEU A 128 4.12 -11.49 -5.92
CA LEU A 128 3.32 -10.41 -5.35
C LEU A 128 1.87 -10.84 -5.10
N THR A 129 1.22 -11.51 -6.06
CA THR A 129 -0.12 -12.06 -5.89
C THR A 129 -0.16 -13.14 -4.81
N THR A 130 0.84 -14.02 -4.75
CA THR A 130 0.91 -15.04 -3.69
C THR A 130 1.08 -14.40 -2.31
N ALA A 131 1.88 -13.32 -2.22
CA ALA A 131 2.05 -12.61 -0.96
C ALA A 131 0.79 -11.82 -0.56
N TYR A 132 -0.01 -11.37 -1.54
CA TYR A 132 -1.30 -10.73 -1.30
C TYR A 132 -2.29 -11.66 -0.60
N ASP A 133 -2.35 -12.94 -0.99
CA ASP A 133 -3.22 -13.92 -0.33
C ASP A 133 -2.97 -13.98 1.19
N GLY A 134 -1.72 -13.83 1.62
CA GLY A 134 -1.37 -13.75 3.03
C GLY A 134 -1.92 -12.50 3.72
N VAL A 135 -1.91 -11.35 3.05
CA VAL A 135 -2.51 -10.11 3.57
C VAL A 135 -4.03 -10.22 3.62
N GLU A 136 -4.66 -10.78 2.58
CA GLU A 136 -6.11 -10.98 2.51
C GLU A 136 -6.61 -11.89 3.63
N LEU A 137 -5.87 -12.96 3.93
CA LEU A 137 -6.24 -13.93 4.97
C LEU A 137 -6.04 -13.40 6.40
N GLU A 138 -4.95 -12.66 6.65
CA GLU A 138 -4.54 -12.30 8.01
C GLU A 138 -4.87 -10.85 8.40
N GLY A 139 -4.96 -9.96 7.42
CA GLY A 139 -5.17 -8.53 7.59
C GLY A 139 -6.63 -8.14 7.76
N PRO A 140 -6.89 -6.95 8.36
CA PRO A 140 -8.22 -6.36 8.29
C PRO A 140 -8.57 -5.95 6.83
N PRO A 141 -9.86 -5.79 6.48
CA PRO A 141 -10.29 -5.50 5.12
C PRO A 141 -9.65 -4.25 4.50
N GLU A 142 -9.36 -3.23 5.31
CA GLU A 142 -8.80 -1.96 4.87
C GLU A 142 -7.40 -2.15 4.28
N ILE A 143 -6.51 -2.87 4.99
CA ILE A 143 -5.15 -3.10 4.48
C ILE A 143 -5.15 -4.08 3.29
N ALA A 144 -6.08 -5.04 3.27
CA ALA A 144 -6.25 -5.95 2.14
C ALA A 144 -6.67 -5.18 0.88
N GLN A 145 -7.53 -4.16 1.02
CA GLN A 145 -7.93 -3.31 -0.10
C GLN A 145 -6.74 -2.49 -0.65
N VAL A 146 -5.90 -1.94 0.22
CA VAL A 146 -4.69 -1.21 -0.23
C VAL A 146 -3.70 -2.16 -0.93
N ALA A 147 -3.50 -3.36 -0.38
CA ALA A 147 -2.65 -4.39 -0.99
C ALA A 147 -3.19 -4.83 -2.37
N TYR A 148 -4.51 -4.97 -2.51
CA TYR A 148 -5.16 -5.26 -3.78
C TYR A 148 -4.86 -4.19 -4.82
N THR A 149 -4.95 -2.90 -4.45
CA THR A 149 -4.61 -1.79 -5.35
C THR A 149 -3.17 -1.90 -5.86
N VAL A 150 -2.20 -2.25 -5.00
CA VAL A 150 -0.81 -2.47 -5.41
C VAL A 150 -0.68 -3.61 -6.43
N VAL A 151 -1.37 -4.74 -6.22
CA VAL A 151 -1.39 -5.88 -7.15
C VAL A 151 -2.01 -5.48 -8.48
N ALA A 152 -3.15 -4.79 -8.46
CA ALA A 152 -3.86 -4.36 -9.67
C ALA A 152 -3.00 -3.41 -10.52
N MET A 153 -2.31 -2.46 -9.88
CA MET A 153 -1.38 -1.56 -10.58
C MET A 153 -0.18 -2.33 -11.15
N ALA A 154 0.39 -3.29 -10.41
CA ALA A 154 1.47 -4.14 -10.93
C ALA A 154 1.04 -4.97 -12.15
N GLN A 155 -0.20 -5.48 -12.16
CA GLN A 155 -0.78 -6.19 -13.31
C GLN A 155 -0.88 -5.28 -14.54
N ARG A 156 -1.39 -4.05 -14.36
CA ARG A 156 -1.51 -3.07 -15.44
C ARG A 156 -0.14 -2.71 -16.02
N LEU A 157 0.83 -2.43 -15.15
CA LEU A 157 2.21 -2.15 -15.54
C LEU A 157 2.87 -3.33 -16.27
N LEU A 158 2.53 -4.58 -15.93
CA LEU A 158 3.04 -5.77 -16.64
C LEU A 158 2.54 -5.83 -18.09
N VAL A 159 1.27 -5.50 -18.34
CA VAL A 159 0.75 -5.43 -19.72
C VAL A 159 1.47 -4.33 -20.50
N GLY A 160 1.81 -3.24 -19.81
CA GLY A 160 2.67 -2.18 -20.33
C GLY A 160 1.98 -1.31 -21.38
N MET A 161 2.78 -0.71 -22.26
CA MET A 161 2.29 0.30 -23.22
C MET A 161 1.08 -0.10 -24.08
N PRO A 162 0.95 -1.36 -24.55
CA PRO A 162 -0.22 -1.78 -25.31
C PRO A 162 -1.56 -1.59 -24.59
N LEU A 163 -1.60 -1.72 -23.25
CA LEU A 163 -2.81 -1.46 -22.46
C LEU A 163 -3.18 0.02 -22.51
N PHE A 164 -2.21 0.89 -22.23
CA PHE A 164 -2.45 2.33 -22.17
C PHE A 164 -2.72 2.94 -23.55
N GLU A 165 -2.14 2.39 -24.63
CA GLU A 165 -2.50 2.78 -26.00
C GLU A 165 -3.93 2.39 -26.39
N MET A 166 -4.44 1.29 -25.80
CA MET A 166 -5.84 0.89 -25.96
C MET A 166 -6.74 1.84 -25.15
N GLU A 167 -6.37 2.14 -23.91
CA GLU A 167 -7.11 3.06 -23.04
C GLU A 167 -7.13 4.49 -23.59
N GLU A 168 -6.03 5.00 -24.16
CA GLU A 168 -6.00 6.29 -24.87
C GLU A 168 -7.04 6.31 -25.99
N LYS A 169 -7.15 5.25 -26.78
CA LYS A 169 -8.13 5.16 -27.88
C LYS A 169 -9.57 5.08 -27.38
N GLU A 170 -9.79 4.45 -26.23
CA GLU A 170 -11.12 4.36 -25.60
C GLU A 170 -11.54 5.67 -24.93
N GLN A 171 -10.59 6.40 -24.35
CA GLN A 171 -10.81 7.69 -23.67
C GLN A 171 -10.73 8.89 -24.59
N ALA A 172 -10.28 8.71 -25.84
CA ALA A 172 -10.20 9.75 -26.85
C ALA A 172 -11.60 10.26 -27.21
N GLU A 173 -12.02 11.34 -26.57
CA GLU A 173 -13.12 12.16 -27.05
C GLU A 173 -12.61 13.05 -28.18
N ILE A 174 -13.42 13.22 -29.23
CA ILE A 174 -13.12 14.22 -30.26
C ILE A 174 -13.75 15.53 -29.79
N ASP A 175 -12.92 16.54 -29.54
CA ASP A 175 -13.40 17.87 -29.16
C ASP A 175 -14.10 18.59 -30.33
N GLU A 176 -14.72 19.74 -30.05
CA GLU A 176 -15.44 20.53 -31.06
C GLU A 176 -14.55 20.97 -32.24
N ASP A 177 -13.22 20.97 -32.07
CA ASP A 177 -12.20 21.33 -33.07
C ASP A 177 -11.64 20.11 -33.84
N GLY A 178 -12.15 18.90 -33.57
CA GLY A 178 -11.72 17.67 -34.23
C GLY A 178 -10.39 17.11 -33.71
N ARG A 179 -9.89 17.57 -32.57
CA ARG A 179 -8.69 17.05 -31.91
C ARG A 179 -9.07 15.97 -30.89
N ARG A 180 -8.12 15.06 -30.63
CA ARG A 180 -8.25 14.13 -29.51
C ARG A 180 -8.12 14.92 -28.21
N ALA A 181 -9.17 14.88 -27.40
CA ALA A 181 -9.16 15.27 -26.01
C ALA A 181 -9.01 14.01 -25.14
N GLY A 182 -8.09 14.07 -24.17
CA GLY A 182 -7.79 12.95 -23.27
C GLY A 182 -6.29 12.80 -23.00
N PRO A 183 -5.90 12.12 -21.91
CA PRO A 183 -4.51 11.83 -21.63
C PRO A 183 -3.94 10.87 -22.68
N ASP A 184 -2.70 11.11 -23.12
CA ASP A 184 -1.98 10.17 -23.97
C ASP A 184 -1.57 8.89 -23.19
N ALA A 185 -1.25 7.81 -23.91
CA ALA A 185 -0.84 6.54 -23.30
C ALA A 185 0.34 6.67 -22.32
N TRP A 186 1.27 7.59 -22.60
CA TRP A 186 2.42 7.86 -21.73
C TRP A 186 2.02 8.56 -20.43
N THR A 187 1.01 9.41 -20.47
CA THR A 187 0.42 10.08 -19.30
C THR A 187 -0.27 9.05 -18.43
N LEU A 188 -1.09 8.18 -19.02
CA LEU A 188 -1.75 7.08 -18.30
C LEU A 188 -0.74 6.13 -17.63
N LEU A 189 0.32 5.73 -18.33
CA LEU A 189 1.39 4.91 -17.76
C LEU A 189 2.06 5.59 -16.55
N ARG A 190 2.33 6.90 -16.65
CA ARG A 190 2.96 7.67 -15.57
C ARG A 190 2.06 7.76 -14.35
N GLU A 191 0.76 7.98 -14.56
CA GLU A 191 -0.24 8.00 -13.49
C GLU A 191 -0.33 6.66 -12.78
N ASP A 192 -0.36 5.54 -13.51
CA ASP A 192 -0.36 4.18 -12.97
C ASP A 192 0.92 3.87 -12.16
N VAL A 193 2.09 4.29 -12.67
CA VAL A 193 3.36 4.18 -11.94
C VAL A 193 3.27 4.95 -10.63
N ARG A 194 2.80 6.20 -10.65
CA ARG A 194 2.65 7.00 -9.44
C ARG A 194 1.69 6.34 -8.45
N ALA A 195 0.52 5.91 -8.93
CA ALA A 195 -0.50 5.23 -8.12
C ALA A 195 0.05 3.97 -7.45
N TYR A 196 0.90 3.21 -8.15
CA TYR A 196 1.61 2.07 -7.57
C TYR A 196 2.47 2.47 -6.36
N PHE A 197 3.31 3.50 -6.50
CA PHE A 197 4.17 3.96 -5.41
C PHE A 197 3.39 4.54 -4.23
N GLU A 198 2.33 5.31 -4.50
CA GLU A 198 1.46 5.88 -3.48
C GLU A 198 0.74 4.76 -2.70
N ALA A 199 0.13 3.80 -3.40
CA ALA A 199 -0.53 2.65 -2.79
C ALA A 199 0.46 1.78 -1.98
N PHE A 200 1.68 1.57 -2.49
CA PHE A 200 2.69 0.81 -1.76
C PHE A 200 3.18 1.55 -0.51
N TYR A 201 3.35 2.87 -0.58
CA TYR A 201 3.66 3.70 0.59
C TYR A 201 2.54 3.65 1.63
N GLU A 202 1.29 3.78 1.19
CA GLU A 202 0.11 3.70 2.04
C GLU A 202 0.02 2.34 2.75
N PHE A 203 0.21 1.23 2.00
CA PHE A 203 0.25 -0.11 2.57
C PHE A 203 1.27 -0.20 3.70
N ARG A 204 2.51 0.28 3.47
CA ARG A 204 3.57 0.22 4.49
C ARG A 204 3.25 1.06 5.72
N ARG A 205 2.63 2.22 5.54
CA ARG A 205 2.19 3.10 6.63
C ARG A 205 1.11 2.42 7.47
N GLU A 206 0.11 1.85 6.83
CA GLU A 206 -1.00 1.15 7.51
C GLU A 206 -0.55 -0.14 8.18
N ALA A 207 0.25 -0.97 7.49
CA ALA A 207 0.84 -2.17 8.04
C ALA A 207 1.58 -1.88 9.35
N ARG A 208 2.38 -0.82 9.35
CA ARG A 208 3.12 -0.39 10.54
C ARG A 208 2.18 0.04 11.67
N ALA A 209 1.21 0.91 11.37
CA ALA A 209 0.26 1.39 12.38
C ALA A 209 -0.54 0.24 13.00
N LEU A 210 -0.99 -0.73 12.20
CA LEU A 210 -1.71 -1.91 12.67
C LEU A 210 -0.84 -2.82 13.54
N LEU A 211 0.42 -3.04 13.18
CA LEU A 211 1.35 -3.83 13.98
C LEU A 211 1.73 -3.15 15.31
N GLU A 212 1.80 -1.82 15.33
CA GLU A 212 2.03 -1.05 16.56
C GLU A 212 0.81 -1.04 17.49
N GLN A 213 -0.41 -1.15 16.95
CA GLN A 213 -1.65 -1.22 17.75
C GLN A 213 -1.97 -2.64 18.26
N SER A 214 -1.42 -3.68 17.64
CA SER A 214 -1.74 -5.07 17.95
C SER A 214 -0.70 -5.80 18.80
N GLY A 215 0.44 -5.17 19.08
CA GLY A 215 1.51 -5.68 19.97
C GLY A 215 1.64 -4.82 21.23
#